data_AF-A0A1F2RF97-F1
#
_entry.id   AF-A0A1F2RF97-F1
#
_cell.length_a   1.000
_cell.length_b   1.000
_cell.length_c   1.000
_cell.angle_alpha   90.00
_cell.angle_beta   90.00
_cell.angle_gamma   90.00
#
_symmetry.space_group_name_H-M   'P 1'
#
loop_
_entity.id
_entity.type
_entity.pdbx_description
1 polymer ?
#
loop_
_entity_poly.entity_id
_entity_poly.type
_entity_poly.pdbx_seq_one_letter_code
_entity_poly.pdbx_strand_id
1 'polypeptide(L)'
;MLARVHGGIASRDLPAHRTFVLGGRGTLLGDDFRAWGGRATTRALLEWRVPTPFPSLTFGVARTPASITLAPYVAAGWAERPVTGTPWRATPGVRLTAGLGLEWLGVFRIEAGYGIQSHRAHVVFDVTRDFWSVL
;
A
#
# COMPACT_ATOMS: atom_id res chain seq x y z
N MET A 1 -12.24 8.41 -8.19
CA MET A 1 -11.74 8.45 -6.79
C MET A 1 -12.02 7.10 -6.16
N LEU A 2 -11.11 6.62 -5.31
CA LEU A 2 -11.18 5.33 -4.64
C LEU A 2 -10.89 5.53 -3.15
N ALA A 3 -11.78 5.05 -2.30
CA ALA A 3 -11.56 5.00 -0.85
C ALA A 3 -11.57 3.54 -0.41
N ARG A 4 -10.59 3.14 0.40
CA ARG A 4 -10.51 1.80 1.00
C ARG A 4 -10.26 1.93 2.49
N VAL A 5 -11.02 1.20 3.28
CA VAL A 5 -10.83 1.11 4.73
C VAL A 5 -10.85 -0.35 5.12
N HIS A 6 -9.86 -0.76 5.91
CA HIS A 6 -9.74 -2.11 6.44
C HIS A 6 -9.36 -2.03 7.90
N GLY A 7 -9.88 -2.92 8.72
CA GLY A 7 -9.55 -2.98 10.14
C GLY A 7 -9.90 -4.33 10.72
N GLY A 8 -9.42 -4.58 11.93
CA GLY A 8 -9.63 -5.84 12.62
C GLY A 8 -9.42 -5.69 14.13
N ILE A 9 -10.16 -6.47 14.89
CA ILE A 9 -10.04 -6.59 16.35
C ILE A 9 -10.04 -8.07 16.70
N ALA A 10 -9.18 -8.48 17.62
CA ALA A 10 -9.04 -9.87 18.05
C ALA A 10 -9.05 -10.05 19.58
N SER A 11 -9.44 -11.27 20.00
CA SER A 11 -9.51 -11.74 21.40
C SER A 11 -8.14 -11.96 22.02
N ARG A 12 -8.06 -12.05 23.37
CA ARG A 12 -6.79 -12.10 24.18
C ARG A 12 -5.81 -13.19 23.75
N ASP A 13 -6.33 -14.28 23.21
CA ASP A 13 -5.56 -15.46 22.85
C ASP A 13 -5.17 -15.52 21.36
N LEU A 14 -5.08 -14.35 20.71
CA LEU A 14 -4.66 -14.26 19.30
C LEU A 14 -3.24 -14.84 19.15
N PRO A 15 -3.07 -15.91 18.34
CA PRO A 15 -1.74 -16.45 18.08
C PRO A 15 -0.85 -15.41 17.36
N ALA A 16 0.44 -15.38 17.70
CA ALA A 16 1.39 -14.41 17.15
C ALA A 16 1.42 -14.37 15.60
N HIS A 17 1.27 -15.51 14.94
CA HIS A 17 1.25 -15.62 13.48
C HIS A 17 -0.03 -15.06 12.81
N ARG A 18 -1.07 -14.72 13.59
CA ARG A 18 -2.32 -14.10 13.12
C ARG A 18 -2.45 -12.63 13.52
N THR A 19 -1.40 -12.05 14.09
CA THR A 19 -1.42 -10.64 14.50
C THR A 19 -1.60 -9.73 13.29
N PHE A 20 -2.32 -8.62 13.46
CA PHE A 20 -2.43 -7.63 12.40
C PHE A 20 -1.15 -6.80 12.31
N VAL A 21 -0.74 -6.46 11.09
CA VAL A 21 0.55 -5.81 10.83
C VAL A 21 0.38 -4.70 9.79
N LEU A 22 1.03 -3.57 10.04
CA LEU A 22 1.14 -2.42 9.15
C LEU A 22 2.62 -2.02 8.98
N GLY A 23 2.91 -1.26 7.93
CA GLY A 23 4.24 -0.75 7.61
C GLY A 23 4.77 -1.34 6.30
N GLY A 24 5.28 -0.47 5.44
CA GLY A 24 5.80 -0.83 4.12
C GLY A 24 4.73 -0.99 3.05
N ARG A 25 5.07 -1.76 2.01
CA ARG A 25 4.28 -1.92 0.78
C ARG A 25 2.83 -2.33 1.06
N GLY A 26 1.89 -1.70 0.34
CA GLY A 26 0.47 -2.02 0.42
C GLY A 26 -0.21 -1.62 1.73
N THR A 27 0.51 -1.00 2.67
CA THR A 27 -0.04 -0.51 3.94
C THR A 27 0.32 0.98 4.17
N LEU A 28 1.44 1.25 4.84
CA LEU A 28 1.95 2.58 5.18
C LEU A 28 3.33 2.73 4.52
N LEU A 29 3.35 3.13 3.26
CA LEU A 29 4.60 3.31 2.52
C LEU A 29 5.38 4.50 3.13
N GLY A 30 6.69 4.32 3.32
CA GLY A 30 7.52 5.25 4.09
C GLY A 30 7.74 4.80 5.55
N ASP A 31 6.94 3.88 6.08
CA ASP A 31 7.30 3.14 7.28
C ASP A 31 8.02 1.84 6.91
N ASP A 32 8.90 1.37 7.80
CA ASP A 32 9.62 0.12 7.60
C ASP A 32 8.65 -1.06 7.49
N PHE A 33 9.03 -2.08 6.71
CA PHE A 33 8.18 -3.24 6.46
C PHE A 33 7.83 -3.93 7.78
N ARG A 34 6.53 -4.06 8.05
CA ARG A 34 6.01 -4.66 9.28
C ARG A 34 6.54 -4.01 10.57
N ALA A 35 6.75 -2.70 10.57
CA ALA A 35 7.14 -1.97 11.76
C ALA A 35 6.06 -2.00 12.86
N TRP A 36 4.79 -2.02 12.47
CA TRP A 36 3.67 -1.85 13.38
C TRP A 36 2.74 -3.06 13.42
N GLY A 37 2.14 -3.35 14.56
CA GLY A 37 1.16 -4.42 14.66
C GLY A 37 0.60 -4.63 16.05
N GLY A 38 -0.44 -5.45 16.10
CA GLY A 38 -1.15 -5.76 17.33
C GLY A 38 -2.48 -6.46 17.05
N ARG A 39 -3.32 -6.54 18.08
CA ARG A 39 -4.61 -7.25 18.04
C ARG A 39 -5.76 -6.36 17.58
N ALA A 40 -5.53 -5.06 17.49
CA ALA A 40 -6.45 -4.10 16.92
C ALA A 40 -5.71 -3.29 15.86
N THR A 41 -6.30 -3.13 14.69
CA THR A 41 -5.75 -2.29 13.64
C THR A 41 -6.85 -1.62 12.83
N THR A 42 -6.52 -0.47 12.25
CA THR A 42 -7.29 0.13 11.18
C THR A 42 -6.34 0.78 10.17
N ARG A 43 -6.74 0.78 8.91
CA ARG A 43 -6.08 1.46 7.81
C ARG A 43 -7.12 2.05 6.88
N ALA A 44 -6.96 3.33 6.55
CA ALA A 44 -7.71 4.01 5.51
C ALA A 44 -6.76 4.45 4.38
N LEU A 45 -7.24 4.41 3.15
CA LEU A 45 -6.56 4.87 1.94
C LEU A 45 -7.56 5.66 1.10
N LEU A 46 -7.17 6.85 0.68
CA LEU A 46 -7.88 7.66 -0.30
C LEU A 46 -6.97 7.89 -1.50
N GLU A 47 -7.40 7.45 -2.68
CA GLU A 47 -6.65 7.50 -3.93
C GLU A 47 -7.46 8.22 -5.02
N TRP A 48 -6.85 9.19 -5.69
CA TRP A 48 -7.45 9.89 -6.83
C TRP A 48 -6.83 9.38 -8.12
N ARG A 49 -7.61 8.63 -8.90
CA ARG A 49 -7.15 8.04 -10.16
C ARG A 49 -7.47 8.97 -11.32
N VAL A 50 -6.42 9.49 -11.94
CA VAL A 50 -6.48 10.44 -13.05
C VAL A 50 -5.85 9.80 -14.29
N PRO A 51 -6.63 9.43 -15.31
CA PRO A 51 -6.07 8.99 -16.58
C PRO A 51 -5.35 10.18 -17.24
N THR A 52 -4.10 9.97 -17.63
CA THR A 52 -3.23 10.99 -18.21
C THR A 52 -2.74 10.49 -19.58
N PRO A 53 -2.69 11.36 -20.61
CA PRO A 53 -2.14 10.99 -21.91
C PRO A 53 -0.72 10.44 -21.78
N PHE A 54 -0.43 9.36 -22.50
CA PHE A 54 0.87 8.71 -22.48
C PHE A 54 1.25 8.22 -23.88
N PRO A 55 2.55 8.25 -24.27
CA PRO A 55 2.96 7.75 -25.58
C PRO A 55 2.53 6.30 -25.80
N SER A 56 1.83 6.06 -26.92
CA SER A 56 1.48 4.72 -27.35
C SER A 56 2.66 4.10 -28.10
N LEU A 57 3.11 2.93 -27.65
CA LEU A 57 4.15 2.15 -28.29
C LEU A 57 3.51 1.09 -29.17
N THR A 58 4.06 0.89 -30.36
CA THR A 58 3.59 -0.12 -31.33
C THR A 58 4.65 -1.20 -31.47
N PHE A 59 4.24 -2.46 -31.33
CA PHE A 59 5.10 -3.64 -31.45
C PHE A 59 4.44 -4.62 -32.44
N GLY A 60 4.81 -4.52 -33.72
CA GLY A 60 4.13 -5.26 -34.80
C GLY A 60 2.66 -4.88 -34.90
N VAL A 61 1.76 -5.87 -34.74
CA VAL A 61 0.30 -5.66 -34.73
C VAL A 61 -0.25 -5.22 -33.38
N ALA A 62 0.56 -5.27 -32.30
CA ALA A 62 0.15 -4.89 -30.96
C ALA A 62 0.43 -3.41 -30.69
N ARG A 63 -0.45 -2.77 -29.92
CA ARG A 63 -0.35 -1.36 -29.53
C ARG A 63 -0.63 -1.19 -28.04
N THR A 64 0.22 -0.47 -27.33
CA THR A 64 -0.05 -0.13 -25.93
C THR A 64 -1.10 0.99 -25.84
N PRO A 65 -1.91 1.03 -24.77
CA PRO A 65 -2.79 2.16 -24.48
C PRO A 65 -2.02 3.49 -24.52
N ALA A 66 -2.64 4.52 -25.08
CA ALA A 66 -2.14 5.88 -25.10
C ALA A 66 -2.41 6.64 -23.79
N SER A 67 -2.52 5.91 -22.68
CA SER A 67 -2.85 6.45 -21.38
C SER A 67 -2.12 5.71 -20.26
N ILE A 68 -1.83 6.46 -19.21
CA ILE A 68 -1.32 5.98 -17.93
C ILE A 68 -2.21 6.54 -16.83
N THR A 69 -2.35 5.84 -15.70
CA THR A 69 -3.10 6.36 -14.56
C THR A 69 -2.13 6.95 -13.54
N LEU A 70 -2.28 8.25 -13.27
CA LEU A 70 -1.67 8.89 -12.11
C LEU A 70 -2.63 8.74 -10.92
N ALA A 71 -2.10 8.32 -9.78
CA ALA A 71 -2.86 7.97 -8.60
C ALA A 71 -2.26 8.60 -7.33
N PRO A 72 -2.32 9.93 -7.14
CA PRO A 72 -2.01 10.53 -5.85
C PRO A 72 -2.89 9.93 -4.77
N TYR A 73 -2.32 9.70 -3.59
CA TYR A 73 -3.05 9.09 -2.48
C TYR A 73 -2.58 9.60 -1.13
N VAL A 74 -3.45 9.44 -0.14
CA VAL A 74 -3.14 9.56 1.28
C VAL A 74 -3.61 8.30 2.01
N ALA A 75 -2.80 7.80 2.91
CA ALA A 75 -3.13 6.66 3.76
C ALA A 75 -2.96 7.01 5.23
N ALA A 76 -3.84 6.46 6.06
CA ALA A 76 -3.77 6.54 7.50
C ALA A 76 -3.80 5.14 8.09
N GLY A 77 -3.04 4.90 9.16
CA GLY A 77 -2.98 3.59 9.79
C GLY A 77 -2.71 3.67 11.28
N TRP A 78 -3.27 2.73 12.02
CA TRP A 78 -3.12 2.63 13.45
C TRP A 78 -3.16 1.15 13.86
N ALA A 79 -2.29 0.79 14.80
CA ALA A 79 -2.24 -0.54 15.35
C ALA A 79 -1.97 -0.47 16.85
N GLU A 80 -2.71 -1.25 17.63
CA GLU A 80 -2.67 -1.24 19.08
C GLU A 80 -2.75 -2.64 19.68
N ARG A 81 -2.52 -2.70 21.00
CA ARG A 81 -2.52 -3.95 21.79
C ARG A 81 -1.45 -4.91 21.24
N PRO A 82 -0.16 -4.64 21.50
CA PRO A 82 0.93 -5.48 21.00
C PRO A 82 0.77 -6.92 21.51
N VAL A 83 1.25 -7.88 20.72
CA VAL A 83 1.22 -9.30 21.06
C VAL A 83 2.60 -9.73 21.53
N THR A 84 2.67 -10.41 22.66
CA THR A 84 3.95 -10.93 23.19
C THR A 84 4.59 -11.88 22.19
N GLY A 85 5.91 -11.76 22.00
CA GLY A 85 6.67 -12.63 21.08
C GLY A 85 6.64 -12.20 19.62
N THR A 86 6.04 -11.05 19.29
CA THR A 86 6.08 -10.50 17.93
C THR A 86 7.12 -9.37 17.78
N PRO A 87 7.78 -9.23 16.61
CA PRO A 87 8.82 -8.21 16.41
C PRO A 87 8.27 -6.79 16.16
N TRP A 88 6.99 -6.65 15.80
CA TRP A 88 6.34 -5.37 15.50
C TRP A 88 5.79 -4.68 16.75
N ARG A 89 5.61 -3.36 16.67
CA ARG A 89 5.21 -2.50 17.81
C ARG A 89 3.82 -1.90 17.61
N ALA A 90 3.16 -1.50 18.69
CA ALA A 90 1.98 -0.62 18.55
C ALA A 90 2.41 0.74 17.97
N THR A 91 1.52 1.35 17.19
CA THR A 91 1.73 2.71 16.70
C THR A 91 1.57 3.71 17.87
N PRO A 92 2.46 4.71 18.03
CA PRO A 92 2.30 5.76 19.04
C PRO A 92 1.07 6.67 18.84
N GLY A 93 0.46 6.60 17.65
CA GLY A 93 -0.71 7.36 17.22
C GLY A 93 -1.01 7.02 15.76
N VAL A 94 -1.94 7.74 15.13
CA VAL A 94 -2.24 7.54 13.70
C VAL A 94 -0.99 7.88 12.87
N ARG A 95 -0.55 6.92 12.06
CA ARG A 95 0.49 7.04 11.05
C ARG A 95 -0.11 7.55 9.75
N LEU A 96 0.57 8.45 9.06
CA LEU A 96 0.11 9.03 7.80
C LEU A 96 1.17 8.83 6.72
N THR A 97 0.71 8.52 5.51
CA THR A 97 1.52 8.45 4.30
C THR A 97 0.84 9.30 3.23
N ALA A 98 1.62 10.11 2.52
CA ALA A 98 1.19 10.72 1.26
C ALA A 98 2.04 10.14 0.12
N GLY A 99 1.45 9.91 -1.04
CA GLY A 99 2.19 9.28 -2.13
C GLY A 99 1.54 9.47 -3.50
N LEU A 100 2.21 8.88 -4.49
CA LEU A 100 1.83 8.90 -5.88
C LEU A 100 2.02 7.50 -6.48
N GLY A 101 0.94 6.93 -6.99
CA GLY A 101 0.95 5.75 -7.85
C GLY A 101 1.00 6.13 -9.32
N LEU A 102 1.67 5.31 -10.12
CA LEU A 102 1.70 5.32 -11.56
C LEU A 102 1.33 3.91 -12.03
N GLU A 103 0.23 3.78 -12.78
CA GLU A 103 -0.26 2.49 -13.25
C GLU A 103 -0.40 2.47 -14.76
N TRP A 104 0.19 1.45 -15.39
CA TRP A 104 0.22 1.27 -16.83
C TRP A 104 -0.23 -0.14 -17.22
N LEU A 105 -0.98 -0.23 -18.33
CA LEU A 105 -1.56 -1.48 -18.86
C LEU A 105 -2.55 -2.20 -17.94
N GLY A 106 -2.86 -1.65 -16.76
CA GLY A 106 -3.56 -2.40 -15.70
C GLY A 106 -2.72 -3.55 -15.11
N VAL A 107 -1.42 -3.59 -15.41
CA VAL A 107 -0.52 -4.69 -15.02
C VAL A 107 0.66 -4.17 -14.19
N PHE A 108 1.23 -3.04 -14.58
CA PHE A 108 2.40 -2.48 -13.92
C PHE A 108 1.99 -1.32 -13.02
N ARG A 109 2.44 -1.32 -11.78
CA ARG A 109 2.26 -0.21 -10.85
C ARG A 109 3.59 0.15 -10.19
N ILE A 110 3.97 1.42 -10.28
CA ILE A 110 5.00 2.02 -9.44
C ILE A 110 4.30 2.87 -8.40
N GLU A 111 4.73 2.80 -7.15
CA GLU A 111 4.19 3.63 -6.08
C GLU A 111 5.33 4.24 -5.27
N ALA A 112 5.32 5.56 -5.12
CA ALA A 112 6.20 6.30 -4.23
C ALA A 112 5.38 6.84 -3.07
N GLY A 113 5.86 6.64 -1.84
CA GLY A 113 5.16 7.07 -0.63
C GLY A 113 6.12 7.65 0.38
N TYR A 114 5.69 8.75 0.99
CA TYR A 114 6.41 9.45 2.05
C TYR A 114 5.63 9.32 3.36
N GLY A 115 6.28 8.73 4.36
CA GLY A 115 5.72 8.59 5.71
C GLY A 115 5.87 9.89 6.48
N ILE A 116 4.75 10.51 6.84
CA ILE A 116 4.71 11.87 7.41
C ILE A 116 5.50 11.95 8.71
N GLN A 117 5.38 10.95 9.59
CA GLN A 117 6.09 10.96 10.87
C GLN A 117 7.28 10.00 10.94
N SER A 118 7.63 9.30 9.86
CA SER A 118 8.94 8.60 9.75
C SER A 118 9.95 9.44 8.98
N HIS A 119 9.46 10.41 8.20
CA HIS A 119 10.24 11.29 7.33
C HIS A 119 11.05 10.52 6.28
N ARG A 120 10.52 9.38 5.85
CA ARG A 120 11.16 8.50 4.86
C ARG A 120 10.31 8.35 3.63
N ALA A 121 10.97 8.37 2.47
CA ALA A 121 10.39 8.07 1.17
C ALA A 121 10.77 6.65 0.74
N HIS A 122 9.78 5.87 0.34
CA HIS A 122 9.98 4.51 -0.17
C HIS A 122 9.32 4.42 -1.55
N VAL A 123 9.92 3.64 -2.43
CA VAL A 123 9.39 3.34 -3.77
C VAL A 123 9.22 1.84 -3.90
N VAL A 124 8.10 1.44 -4.48
CA VAL A 124 7.78 0.04 -4.76
C VAL A 124 7.33 -0.12 -6.19
N PHE A 125 7.65 -1.28 -6.75
CA PHE A 125 7.17 -1.72 -8.05
C PHE A 125 6.39 -3.01 -7.86
N ASP A 126 5.18 -3.04 -8.41
CA ASP A 126 4.25 -4.14 -8.32
C ASP A 126 3.78 -4.54 -9.72
N VAL A 127 3.67 -5.85 -9.92
CA VAL A 127 3.11 -6.48 -11.12
C VAL A 127 1.85 -7.23 -10.69
N THR A 128 0.73 -7.02 -11.37
CA THR A 128 -0.53 -7.67 -11.01
C THR A 128 -0.42 -9.19 -11.07
N ARG A 129 -1.21 -9.87 -10.24
CA ARG A 129 -1.16 -11.33 -10.15
C ARG A 129 -1.53 -12.00 -11.49
N ASP A 130 -2.45 -11.41 -12.23
CA ASP A 130 -2.98 -11.95 -13.48
C ASP A 130 -1.90 -12.11 -14.55
N PHE A 131 -0.87 -11.26 -14.54
CA PHE A 131 0.29 -11.38 -15.42
C PHE A 131 1.01 -12.72 -15.28
N TRP A 132 1.11 -13.24 -14.05
CA TRP A 132 1.83 -14.48 -13.75
C TRP A 132 1.07 -15.74 -14.18
N SER A 133 -0.23 -15.63 -14.50
CA SER A 133 -0.99 -16.76 -15.03
C SER A 133 -0.71 -17.04 -16.52
N VAL A 134 -0.03 -16.11 -17.20
CA VAL A 134 0.25 -16.14 -18.64
C VAL A 134 1.71 -16.57 -18.92
N LEU A 135 2.49 -16.83 -17.87
CA LEU A 135 3.86 -17.35 -17.91
C LEU A 135 3.86 -18.85 -17.62
#